data_AF-A0A7V8VBC3-F1
#
_entry.id   AF-A0A7V8VBC3-F1
#
_cell.length_a   1.000
_cell.length_b   1.000
_cell.length_c   1.000
_cell.angle_alpha   90.00
_cell.angle_beta   90.00
_cell.angle_gamma   90.00
#
_symmetry.space_group_name_H-M   'P 1'
#
loop_
_entity.id
_entity.type
_entity.pdbx_description
1 polymer ?
#
loop_
_entity_poly.entity_id
_entity_poly.type
_entity_poly.pdbx_seq_one_letter_code
_entity_poly.pdbx_strand_id
1 'polypeptide(L)' 'MTIKTLTLKQRKSIFQALVKAQDQGIPVPESKQRIMEKYQLTPEQLELIEEEGLEKEWPPLNSDDHPNS' A
#
# COMPACT_ATOMS: atom_id res chain seq x y z
N MET A 1 15.12 -7.73 2.67
CA MET A 1 14.31 -7.61 3.90
C MET A 1 13.09 -8.51 3.76
N THR A 2 12.62 -9.18 4.82
CA THR A 2 11.45 -10.07 4.75
C THR A 2 10.20 -9.34 5.24
N ILE A 3 9.06 -9.51 4.58
CA ILE A 3 7.72 -9.07 5.03
C ILE A 3 7.39 -9.47 6.47
N LYS A 4 8.02 -10.53 7.00
CA LYS A 4 7.94 -10.93 8.41
C LYS A 4 8.42 -9.85 9.38
N THR A 5 9.25 -8.92 8.92
CA THR A 5 9.73 -7.76 9.70
C THR A 5 8.86 -6.51 9.52
N LEU A 6 7.95 -6.49 8.53
CA LEU A 6 7.04 -5.38 8.30
C LEU A 6 5.87 -5.49 9.26
N THR A 7 5.65 -4.41 10.02
CA THR A 7 4.48 -4.31 10.90
C THR A 7 3.20 -4.12 10.07
N LEU A 8 2.04 -4.50 10.64
CA LEU A 8 0.73 -4.22 10.04
C LEU A 8 0.56 -2.76 9.60
N LYS A 9 1.11 -1.83 10.40
CA LYS A 9 1.11 -0.39 10.07
C LYS A 9 1.90 -0.09 8.79
N GLN A 10 3.08 -0.68 8.62
CA GLN A 10 3.87 -0.50 7.40
C GLN A 10 3.18 -1.09 6.19
N ARG A 11 2.60 -2.30 6.30
CA ARG A 11 1.86 -2.93 5.20
C ARG A 11 0.67 -2.08 4.75
N LYS A 12 -0.10 -1.53 5.70
CA LYS A 12 -1.15 -0.55 5.41
C LYS A 12 -0.62 0.70 4.71
N SER A 13 0.50 1.27 5.17
CA SER A 13 1.12 2.42 4.51
C SER A 13 1.60 2.12 3.09
N ILE A 14 2.12 0.91 2.84
CA ILE A 14 2.55 0.45 1.51
C ILE A 14 1.33 0.35 0.58
N PHE A 15 0.27 -0.33 1.02
CA PHE A 15 -0.98 -0.48 0.27
C PHE A 15 -1.61 0.88 -0.03
N GLN A 16 -1.69 1.76 0.97
CA GLN A 16 -2.20 3.12 0.79
C GLN A 16 -1.36 3.92 -0.22
N ALA A 17 -0.03 3.83 -0.16
CA ALA A 17 0.83 4.53 -1.10
C ALA A 17 0.65 4.02 -2.54
N LEU A 18 0.39 2.72 -2.70
CA LEU A 18 0.06 2.11 -3.97
C LEU A 18 -1.28 2.63 -4.53
N VAL A 19 -2.34 2.60 -3.72
CA VAL A 19 -3.67 3.12 -4.11
C VAL A 19 -3.60 4.60 -4.44
N LYS A 20 -2.89 5.40 -3.64
CA LYS A 20 -2.69 6.83 -3.89
C LYS A 20 -1.97 7.11 -5.20
N ALA A 21 -0.95 6.31 -5.53
CA ALA A 21 -0.26 6.45 -6.81
C ALA A 21 -1.22 6.17 -7.99
N GLN A 22 -2.03 5.12 -7.89
CA GLN A 22 -3.03 4.78 -8.90
C GLN A 22 -4.12 5.85 -9.03
N ASP A 23 -4.59 6.39 -7.90
CA ASP A 23 -5.57 7.50 -7.85
C ASP A 23 -5.05 8.77 -8.54
N GLN A 24 -3.75 9.03 -8.45
CA GLN A 24 -3.08 10.11 -9.17
C GLN A 24 -2.93 9.85 -10.68
N GLY A 25 -3.48 8.75 -11.21
CA GLY A 25 -3.42 8.36 -12.62
C GLY A 25 -2.13 7.64 -13.01
N ILE A 26 -1.31 7.21 -12.05
CA ILE A 26 -0.11 6.41 -12.34
C ILE A 26 -0.55 4.98 -12.65
N PRO A 27 -0.09 4.38 -13.76
CA PRO A 27 -0.48 3.02 -14.09
C PRO A 27 -0.07 2.05 -12.98
N VAL A 28 -0.92 1.06 -12.72
CA VAL A 28 -0.71 0.00 -11.71
C VAL A 28 0.71 -0.57 -11.73
N PRO A 29 1.28 -1.04 -12.87
CA PRO A 29 2.63 -1.59 -12.89
C PRO A 29 3.71 -0.59 -12.46
N GLU A 30 3.58 0.69 -12.86
CA GLU A 30 4.55 1.74 -12.48
C GLU A 30 4.41 2.14 -11.01
N SER A 31 3.18 2.20 -10.51
CA SER A 31 2.90 2.38 -9.08
C SER A 31 3.54 1.28 -8.26
N LYS A 32 3.39 0.00 -8.67
CA LYS A 32 4.02 -1.14 -8.00
C LYS A 32 5.53 -1.02 -7.97
N GLN A 33 6.17 -0.68 -9.10
CA GLN A 33 7.62 -0.46 -9.15
C GLN A 33 8.08 0.64 -8.18
N ARG A 34 7.43 1.80 -8.21
CA ARG A 34 7.73 2.90 -7.27
C ARG A 34 7.62 2.49 -5.81
N ILE A 35 6.58 1.75 -5.45
CA ILE A 35 6.39 1.29 -4.07
C ILE A 35 7.43 0.25 -3.67
N MET A 36 7.76 -0.69 -4.55
CA MET A 36 8.82 -1.67 -4.30
C MET A 36 10.17 -0.99 -4.06
N GLU A 37 10.56 -0.02 -4.90
CA GLU A 37 11.81 0.71 -4.73
C GLU A 37 11.82 1.56 -3.45
N LYS A 38 10.72 2.28 -3.19
CA LYS A 38 10.59 3.16 -2.02
C LYS A 38 10.67 2.41 -0.69
N TYR A 39 10.11 1.21 -0.64
CA TYR A 39 10.04 0.39 0.58
C TYR A 39 11.01 -0.79 0.56
N GLN A 40 11.85 -0.91 -0.48
CA GLN A 40 12.78 -2.03 -0.70
C GLN A 40 12.12 -3.41 -0.60
N LEU A 41 10.95 -3.54 -1.22
CA LEU A 41 10.14 -4.75 -1.24
C LEU A 41 10.42 -5.58 -2.49
N THR A 42 10.23 -6.89 -2.39
CA THR A 42 10.19 -7.77 -3.55
C THR A 42 8.77 -7.81 -4.15
N PRO A 43 8.60 -8.19 -5.42
CA PRO A 43 7.27 -8.31 -6.04
C PRO A 43 6.34 -9.23 -5.24
N GLU A 44 6.85 -10.37 -4.75
CA GLU A 44 6.10 -11.32 -3.91
C GLU A 44 5.59 -10.65 -2.61
N GLN A 45 6.37 -9.75 -2.03
CA GLN A 45 5.98 -9.04 -0.81
C GLN A 45 4.89 -8.01 -1.07
N LEU A 46 4.98 -7.31 -2.19
CA LEU A 46 3.97 -6.34 -2.57
C LEU A 46 2.65 -7.04 -2.89
N GLU A 47 2.70 -8.16 -3.61
CA GLU A 47 1.53 -8.98 -3.94
C GLU A 47 0.81 -9.46 -2.67
N LEU A 48 1.55 -10.01 -1.71
CA LEU A 48 0.98 -10.41 -0.41
C LEU A 48 0.34 -9.24 0.36
N ILE A 49 0.88 -8.03 0.25
CA ILE A 49 0.33 -6.82 0.88
C ILE A 49 -0.93 -6.36 0.14
N GLU A 50 -0.97 -6.46 -1.18
CA GLU A 50 -2.17 -6.19 -1.99
C GLU A 50 -3.29 -7.19 -1.68
N GLU A 51 -2.97 -8.48 -1.64
CA GLU A 51 -3.90 -9.54 -1.25
C GLU A 51 -4.41 -9.33 0.17
N GLU A 52 -3.53 -9.16 1.17
CA GLU A 52 -3.95 -8.86 2.55
C GLU A 52 -4.80 -7.57 2.63
N GLY A 53 -4.44 -6.54 1.84
CA GLY A 53 -5.15 -5.27 1.83
C GLY A 53 -6.55 -5.37 1.23
N LEU A 54 -6.71 -6.14 0.16
CA LEU A 54 -8.00 -6.44 -0.46
C LEU A 54 -8.85 -7.35 0.43
N GLU A 55 -8.27 -8.43 0.97
CA GLU A 55 -8.96 -9.38 1.85
C GLU A 55 -9.41 -8.74 3.16
N LYS A 56 -8.59 -7.86 3.74
CA LYS A 56 -8.92 -7.15 4.99
C LYS A 56 -9.65 -5.84 4.77
N GLU A 57 -10.06 -5.57 3.53
CA GLU A 57 -10.74 -4.34 3.13
C GLU A 57 -10.07 -3.11 3.76
N TRP A 58 -8.74 -3.06 3.69
CA TRP A 58 -8.00 -1.95 4.27
C TRP A 58 -8.51 -0.67 3.62
N PRO A 59 -9.00 0.29 4.43
CA PRO A 59 -9.71 1.41 3.87
C PRO A 59 -8.80 2.14 2.87
N PRO A 60 -9.22 2.35 1.61
CA PRO A 60 -8.71 3.51 0.90
C PRO A 60 -9.11 4.69 1.78
N LEU A 61 -8.18 5.48 2.28
CA LEU A 61 -8.44 6.56 3.26
C LEU A 61 -9.35 7.65 2.67
N ASN A 62 -10.63 7.34 2.49
CA ASN A 62 -11.70 8.24 2.13
C ASN A 62 -12.90 8.09 3.09
N SER A 63 -12.68 7.47 4.25
CA SER A 63 -13.58 7.55 5.39
C SER A 63 -12.75 7.93 6.63
N ASP A 64 -12.67 9.25 6.81
CA ASP A 64 -12.42 9.98 8.06
C ASP A 64 -11.02 10.00 8.71
N ASP A 65 -10.27 11.08 8.42
CA ASP A 65 -9.64 11.90 9.47
C ASP A 65 -9.64 13.37 9.03
N HIS A 66 -10.83 13.98 9.04
CA HIS A 66 -10.94 15.41 9.28
C HIS A 66 -11.79 15.55 10.54
N PRO A 67 -11.18 15.65 11.74
CA PRO A 67 -11.94 16.07 12.90
C PRO A 67 -12.32 17.54 12.64
N ASN A 68 -13.61 17.77 12.51
CA ASN A 68 -14.27 19.06 12.59
C ASN A 68 -13.44 20.11 13.37
N SER A 69 -13.02 21.18 12.69
CA SER A 69 -12.64 22.46 13.32
C SER A 69 -12.92 23.62 12.37
#